data_AF-A0A0W0X234-F1
#
_entry.id   AF-A0A0W0X234-F1
#
_cell.length_a   1.000
_cell.length_b   1.000
_cell.length_c   1.000
_cell.angle_alpha   90.00
_cell.angle_beta   90.00
_cell.angle_gamma   90.00
#
_symmetry.space_group_name_H-M   'P 1'
#
loop_
_entity.id
_entity.type
_entity.pdbx_description
1 polymer ?
#
loop_
_entity_poly.entity_id
_entity_poly.type
_entity_poly.pdbx_seq_one_letter_code
_entity_poly.pdbx_strand_id
1 'polypeptide(L)'
;MLRQSLIYLLLSIVVVVFARFAHMLIVYIDMLYAFINIKLTPIFSQSGLGLVFRKVILLVAIPLIIAAIPALSYRLVKGKEMPYFIELTWCLWLVIVLSNVLIRF
;
A
#
# COMPACT_ATOMS: atom_id res chain seq x y z
N MET A 1 15.76 -32.80 -5.23
CA MET A 1 14.99 -32.49 -4.00
C MET A 1 15.75 -31.61 -3.01
N LEU A 2 17.02 -31.90 -2.66
CA LEU A 2 17.83 -31.06 -1.75
C LEU A 2 17.94 -29.58 -2.18
N ARG A 3 18.13 -29.33 -3.48
CA ARG A 3 18.28 -27.97 -4.05
C ARG A 3 17.03 -27.10 -3.87
N GLN A 4 15.84 -27.68 -4.01
CA GLN A 4 14.58 -26.97 -3.77
C GLN A 4 14.36 -26.70 -2.29
N SER A 5 14.68 -27.67 -1.43
CA SER A 5 14.59 -27.49 0.02
C SER A 5 15.49 -26.36 0.53
N LEU A 6 16.72 -26.26 0.01
CA LEU A 6 17.63 -25.13 0.29
C LEU A 6 17.06 -23.78 -0.17
N ILE A 7 16.46 -23.73 -1.37
CA ILE A 7 15.82 -22.52 -1.89
C ILE A 7 14.65 -22.09 -0.99
N TYR A 8 13.79 -23.02 -0.58
CA TYR A 8 12.67 -22.73 0.32
C TYR A 8 13.13 -22.26 1.71
N LEU A 9 14.21 -22.85 2.23
CA LEU A 9 14.77 -22.48 3.53
C LEU A 9 15.40 -21.08 3.49
N LEU A 10 16.08 -20.74 2.38
CA LEU A 10 16.64 -19.41 2.18
C LEU A 10 15.54 -18.36 1.99
N LEU A 11 14.50 -18.68 1.22
CA LEU A 11 13.30 -17.84 1.06
C LEU A 11 12.57 -17.61 2.39
N SER A 12 12.43 -18.62 3.25
CA SER A 12 11.75 -18.44 4.54
C SER A 12 12.53 -17.51 5.47
N ILE A 13 13.86 -17.64 5.51
CA ILE A 13 14.73 -16.73 6.29
C ILE A 13 14.60 -15.30 5.76
N VAL A 14 14.62 -15.11 4.44
CA VAL A 14 14.41 -13.80 3.82
C VAL A 14 13.05 -13.23 4.24
N VAL A 15 11.97 -13.99 4.14
CA VAL A 15 10.63 -13.52 4.57
C VAL A 15 10.61 -13.13 6.05
N VAL A 16 11.23 -13.91 6.93
CA VAL A 16 11.29 -13.61 8.38
C VAL A 16 12.10 -12.35 8.67
N VAL A 17 13.25 -12.16 8.01
CA VAL A 17 14.09 -10.96 8.18
C VAL A 17 13.38 -9.71 7.65
N PHE A 18 12.70 -9.83 6.51
CA PHE A 18 11.94 -8.74 5.91
C PHE A 18 10.57 -8.50 6.58
N ALA A 19 10.07 -9.42 7.41
CA ALA A 19 8.80 -9.26 8.10
C ALA A 19 8.76 -8.00 8.99
N ARG A 20 9.88 -7.66 9.63
CA ARG A 20 9.99 -6.42 10.42
C ARG A 20 9.86 -5.16 9.55
N PHE A 21 10.45 -5.17 8.37
CA PHE A 21 10.34 -4.08 7.40
C PHE A 21 8.93 -3.98 6.83
N ALA A 22 8.31 -5.12 6.50
CA ALA A 22 6.92 -5.17 6.05
C ALA A 22 5.96 -4.62 7.12
N HIS A 23 6.14 -5.01 8.39
CA HIS A 23 5.33 -4.50 9.50
C HIS A 23 5.50 -2.98 9.68
N MET A 24 6.74 -2.48 9.67
CA MET A 24 6.99 -1.03 9.70
C MET A 24 6.31 -0.31 8.53
N LEU A 25 6.40 -0.86 7.33
CA LEU A 25 5.80 -0.28 6.13
C LEU A 25 4.27 -0.24 6.25
N ILE A 26 3.63 -1.30 6.76
CA ILE A 26 2.19 -1.34 7.03
C ILE A 26 1.81 -0.28 8.07
N VAL A 27 2.56 -0.12 9.17
CA VAL A 27 2.30 0.90 10.19
C VAL A 27 2.39 2.31 9.61
N TYR A 28 3.37 2.59 8.76
CA TYR A 28 3.47 3.89 8.10
C TYR A 28 2.31 4.14 7.14
N ILE A 29 1.87 3.13 6.39
CA ILE A 29 0.70 3.22 5.52
C ILE A 29 -0.56 3.49 6.35
N ASP A 30 -0.75 2.79 7.47
CA ASP A 30 -1.91 2.96 8.35
C ASP A 30 -1.92 4.36 9.00
N MET A 31 -0.76 4.84 9.45
CA MET A 31 -0.64 6.19 10.02
C MET A 31 -0.94 7.27 8.98
N LEU A 32 -0.49 7.08 7.73
CA LEU A 32 -0.81 7.96 6.61
C LEU A 32 -2.29 7.89 6.23
N TYR A 33 -2.88 6.69 6.25
CA TYR A 33 -4.33 6.49 6.09
C TYR A 33 -5.10 7.27 7.16
N ALA A 34 -4.74 7.12 8.44
CA ALA A 34 -5.38 7.83 9.55
C ALA A 34 -5.26 9.35 9.40
N PHE A 35 -4.09 9.86 9.01
CA PHE A 35 -3.87 11.29 8.80
C PHE A 35 -4.76 11.85 7.67
N ILE A 36 -4.80 11.18 6.52
CA ILE A 36 -5.67 11.56 5.40
C ILE A 36 -7.13 11.44 5.82
N ASN A 37 -7.49 10.38 6.52
CA ASN A 37 -8.86 10.14 6.97
C ASN A 37 -9.35 11.27 7.89
N ILE A 38 -8.55 11.72 8.87
CA ILE A 38 -8.89 12.85 9.75
C ILE A 38 -9.11 14.14 8.94
N LYS A 39 -8.25 14.41 7.95
CA LYS A 39 -8.36 15.59 7.08
C LYS A 39 -9.54 15.55 6.11
N LEU A 40 -9.97 14.36 5.69
CA LEU A 40 -11.13 14.16 4.81
C LEU A 40 -12.46 14.09 5.57
N THR A 41 -12.44 13.89 6.89
CA THR A 41 -13.64 13.90 7.75
C THR A 41 -14.53 15.14 7.62
N PRO A 42 -13.99 16.37 7.56
CA PRO A 42 -14.82 17.55 7.32
C PRO A 42 -15.30 17.71 5.86
N ILE A 43 -14.67 17.04 4.89
CA ILE A 43 -14.96 17.21 3.45
C ILE A 43 -16.11 16.29 2.99
N PHE A 44 -16.22 15.10 3.60
CA PHE A 44 -17.29 14.14 3.31
C PHE A 44 -18.30 14.14 4.45
N SER A 45 -19.48 14.73 4.20
CA SER A 45 -20.59 14.79 5.15
C SER A 45 -20.95 13.41 5.73
N GLN A 46 -21.48 13.39 6.97
CA GLN A 46 -21.89 12.20 7.74
C GLN A 46 -23.07 11.40 7.12
N SER A 47 -23.34 11.54 5.83
CA SER A 47 -24.40 10.82 5.13
C SER A 47 -23.91 9.42 4.73
N GLY A 48 -24.73 8.38 4.95
CA GLY A 48 -24.33 6.98 4.76
C GLY A 48 -23.82 6.64 3.37
N LEU A 49 -24.33 7.30 2.32
CA LEU A 49 -23.82 7.18 0.95
C LEU A 49 -22.46 7.89 0.78
N GLY A 50 -22.28 9.07 1.38
CA GLY A 50 -21.02 9.81 1.35
C GLY A 50 -19.86 9.04 2.02
N LEU A 51 -20.15 8.26 3.06
CA LEU A 51 -19.18 7.37 3.72
C LEU A 51 -18.72 6.22 2.82
N VAL A 52 -19.61 5.62 2.03
CA VAL A 52 -19.28 4.54 1.08
C VAL A 52 -18.44 5.08 -0.07
N PHE A 53 -18.86 6.20 -0.69
CA PHE A 53 -18.10 6.84 -1.76
C PHE A 53 -16.71 7.29 -1.30
N ARG A 54 -16.62 7.89 -0.10
CA ARG A 54 -15.35 8.23 0.53
C ARG A 54 -14.44 7.01 0.62
N LYS A 55 -14.93 5.88 1.15
CA LYS A 55 -14.13 4.66 1.29
C LYS A 55 -13.61 4.15 -0.04
N VAL A 56 -14.46 4.11 -1.08
CA VAL A 56 -14.05 3.63 -2.42
C VAL A 56 -12.99 4.56 -3.01
N ILE A 57 -13.18 5.87 -2.91
CA ILE A 57 -12.21 6.87 -3.39
C ILE A 57 -10.89 6.73 -2.63
N LEU A 58 -10.92 6.59 -1.31
CA LEU A 58 -9.72 6.36 -0.50
C LEU A 58 -8.99 5.07 -0.88
N LEU A 59 -9.72 3.98 -1.15
CA LEU A 59 -9.15 2.70 -1.53
C LEU A 59 -8.34 2.77 -2.83
N VAL A 60 -8.78 3.61 -3.78
CA VAL A 60 -8.10 3.80 -5.07
C VAL A 60 -7.04 4.91 -5.01
N ALA A 61 -7.34 6.02 -4.34
CA ALA A 61 -6.47 7.19 -4.30
C ALA A 61 -5.20 6.96 -3.45
N ILE A 62 -5.30 6.22 -2.35
CA ILE A 62 -4.15 5.98 -1.46
C ILE A 62 -3.01 5.22 -2.15
N PRO A 63 -3.23 4.05 -2.78
CA PRO A 63 -2.15 3.34 -3.46
C PRO A 63 -1.55 4.17 -4.59
N LEU A 64 -2.37 4.97 -5.29
CA LEU A 64 -1.90 5.88 -6.32
C LEU A 64 -1.01 7.00 -5.76
N ILE A 65 -1.41 7.63 -4.65
CA ILE A 65 -0.63 8.69 -3.98
C ILE A 65 0.68 8.12 -3.44
N ILE A 66 0.64 6.94 -2.80
CA ILE A 66 1.84 6.29 -2.26
C ILE A 66 2.79 5.93 -3.39
N ALA A 67 2.29 5.41 -4.52
CA ALA A 67 3.10 5.12 -5.70
C ALA A 67 3.61 6.39 -6.41
N ALA A 68 2.86 7.49 -6.32
CA ALA A 68 3.25 8.76 -6.92
C ALA A 68 4.49 9.36 -6.24
N ILE A 69 4.70 9.16 -4.94
CA ILE A 69 5.88 9.65 -4.22
C ILE A 69 7.21 9.14 -4.83
N PRO A 70 7.44 7.81 -4.94
CA PRO A 70 8.65 7.30 -5.58
C PRO A 70 8.68 7.58 -7.08
N ALA A 71 7.54 7.60 -7.78
CA ALA A 71 7.50 7.90 -9.20
C ALA A 71 7.88 9.35 -9.53
N LEU A 72 7.40 10.31 -8.74
CA LEU A 72 7.79 11.72 -8.85
C LEU A 72 9.26 11.92 -8.46
N SER A 73 9.73 11.24 -7.40
CA SER A 73 11.14 11.27 -7.02
C SER A 73 12.05 10.73 -8.13
N TYR A 74 11.65 9.61 -8.76
CA TYR A 74 12.37 9.02 -9.89
C TYR A 74 12.36 9.94 -11.11
N ARG A 75 11.21 10.56 -11.41
CA ARG A 75 11.08 11.51 -12.51
C ARG A 75 11.92 12.77 -12.29
N LEU A 76 12.04 13.26 -11.05
CA LEU A 76 12.90 14.41 -10.73
C LEU A 76 14.39 14.11 -10.90
N VAL A 77 14.83 12.90 -10.52
CA VAL A 77 16.25 12.52 -10.58
C VAL A 77 16.66 12.07 -11.99
N LYS A 78 15.82 11.28 -12.67
CA LYS A 78 16.15 10.67 -13.97
C LYS A 78 15.46 11.29 -15.18
N GLY A 79 14.52 12.23 -15.00
CA GLY A 79 13.81 12.91 -16.08
C GLY A 79 12.88 12.02 -16.91
N LYS A 80 12.73 10.74 -16.54
CA LYS A 80 11.91 9.75 -17.25
C LYS A 80 10.81 9.22 -16.33
N GLU A 81 9.70 8.81 -16.92
CA GLU A 81 8.62 8.16 -16.16
C GLU A 81 9.09 6.81 -15.62
N MET A 82 8.59 6.45 -14.44
CA MET A 82 8.97 5.21 -13.78
C MET A 82 8.29 4.02 -14.49
N PRO A 83 9.05 3.05 -15.03
CA PRO A 83 8.49 1.98 -15.85
C PRO A 83 7.59 1.00 -15.09
N TYR A 84 7.66 0.99 -13.75
CA TYR A 84 6.88 0.10 -12.89
C TYR A 84 5.81 0.82 -12.04
N PHE A 85 5.36 2.01 -12.47
CA PHE A 85 4.42 2.82 -11.70
C PHE A 85 3.08 2.11 -11.49
N ILE A 86 2.54 1.50 -12.56
CA ILE A 86 1.22 0.88 -12.52
C ILE A 86 1.26 -0.43 -11.71
N GLU A 87 2.34 -1.20 -11.85
CA GLU A 87 2.57 -2.45 -11.11
C GLU A 87 2.76 -2.19 -9.62
N LEU A 88 3.48 -1.13 -9.26
CA LEU A 88 3.64 -0.72 -7.86
C LEU A 88 2.30 -0.26 -7.27
N THR A 89 1.54 0.53 -8.02
CA THR A 89 0.19 0.99 -7.61
C THR A 89 -0.75 -0.20 -7.39
N TRP A 90 -0.76 -1.16 -8.31
CA TRP A 90 -1.56 -2.38 -8.18
C TRP A 90 -1.14 -3.26 -7.01
N CYS A 91 0.18 -3.42 -6.78
CA CYS A 91 0.70 -4.17 -5.64
C CYS A 91 0.24 -3.55 -4.32
N LEU A 92 0.37 -2.22 -4.18
CA LEU A 92 -0.11 -1.48 -3.01
C LEU A 92 -1.63 -1.57 -2.85
N TRP A 93 -2.38 -1.48 -3.95
CA TRP A 93 -3.83 -1.60 -3.93
C TRP A 93 -4.27 -2.99 -3.43
N LEU A 94 -3.64 -4.07 -3.92
CA LEU A 94 -3.92 -5.44 -3.48
C LEU A 94 -3.66 -5.60 -1.98
N VAL A 95 -2.52 -5.09 -1.48
CA VAL A 95 -2.20 -5.15 -0.05
C VAL A 95 -3.25 -4.42 0.80
N ILE A 96 -3.69 -3.23 0.37
CA ILE A 96 -4.70 -2.43 1.08
C ILE A 96 -6.05 -3.13 1.06
N VAL A 97 -6.49 -3.66 -0.09
CA VAL A 97 -7.76 -4.38 -0.25
C VAL A 97 -7.76 -5.65 0.60
N LEU A 98 -6.71 -6.47 0.50
CA LEU A 98 -6.56 -7.69 1.28
C LEU A 98 -6.59 -7.38 2.78
N SER A 99 -5.88 -6.35 3.23
CA SER A 99 -5.88 -5.93 4.63
C SER A 99 -7.27 -5.46 5.07
N ASN A 100 -7.99 -4.70 4.25
CA ASN A 100 -9.34 -4.24 4.57
C ASN A 100 -10.36 -5.38 4.64
N VAL A 101 -10.19 -6.42 3.82
CA VAL A 101 -11.06 -7.60 3.80
C VAL A 101 -10.72 -8.57 4.93
N LEU A 102 -9.43 -8.87 5.18
CA LEU A 102 -8.99 -9.83 6.20
C LEU A 102 -9.17 -9.30 7.64
N ILE A 103 -8.85 -8.03 7.89
CA ILE A 103 -8.87 -7.47 9.27
C ILE A 103 -10.30 -7.17 9.73
N ARG A 104 -11.29 -7.25 8.83
CA ARG A 104 -12.72 -7.04 9.13
C ARG A 104 -13.50 -8.31 9.47
N PHE A 105 -12.84 -9.44 9.67
CA PHE A 105 -13.42 -10.65 10.25
C PHE A 105 -13.11 -10.77 11.73
#